data_AF-A0A920K9Y9-F1
#
_entry.id   AF-A0A920K9Y9-F1
#
_cell.length_a   1.000
_cell.length_b   1.000
_cell.length_c   1.000
_cell.angle_alpha   90.00
_cell.angle_beta   90.00
_cell.angle_gamma   90.00
#
_symmetry.space_group_name_H-M   'P 1'
#
loop_
_entity.id
_entity.type
_entity.pdbx_description
1 polymer ?
#
loop_
_entity_poly.entity_id
_entity_poly.type
_entity_poly.pdbx_seq_one_letter_code
_entity_poly.pdbx_strand_id
1 'polypeptide(L)'
;MISNSSESLKDLPYGSIIGTSSVRRVGLIKNQRPDLKTVLFRGNINTRLQKLDNREVDATILAVAGLRRVGLVDRITQKFTLEEIPPAIGQGAIGVQCRCQNVKLMKKY
;
A
#
# COMPACT_ATOMS: atom_id res chain seq x y z
N MET A 1 -1.56 -2.20 6.36
CA MET A 1 -1.85 -3.55 5.87
C MET A 1 -3.35 -3.72 5.81
N ILE A 2 -3.81 -4.61 4.95
CA ILE A 2 -5.19 -5.08 4.88
C ILE A 2 -5.08 -6.60 4.75
N SER A 3 -5.80 -7.34 5.59
CA SER A 3 -5.90 -8.79 5.57
C SER A 3 -7.32 -9.18 5.97
N ASN A 4 -7.76 -10.37 5.54
CA ASN A 4 -9.05 -10.92 5.90
C ASN A 4 -9.00 -11.82 7.15
N SER A 5 -7.80 -12.11 7.67
CA SER A 5 -7.60 -13.13 8.71
C SER A 5 -6.54 -12.78 9.77
N SER A 6 -5.85 -11.64 9.65
CA SER A 6 -4.81 -11.21 10.58
C SER A 6 -4.86 -9.71 10.83
N GLU A 7 -4.73 -9.31 12.10
CA GLU A 7 -4.75 -7.90 12.50
C GLU A 7 -3.43 -7.19 12.17
N SER A 8 -2.30 -7.88 12.31
CA SER A 8 -0.98 -7.32 12.05
C SER A 8 -0.07 -8.22 11.21
N LEU A 9 1.02 -7.64 10.69
CA LEU A 9 2.07 -8.35 9.97
C LEU A 9 2.71 -9.45 10.82
N LYS A 10 2.75 -9.27 12.14
CA LYS A 10 3.29 -10.26 13.09
C LYS A 10 2.39 -11.47 13.22
N ASP A 11 1.08 -11.27 13.11
CA ASP A 11 0.06 -12.31 13.29
C ASP A 11 -0.15 -13.16 12.02
N LEU A 12 0.49 -12.80 10.90
CA LEU A 12 0.40 -13.61 9.69
C LEU A 12 1.08 -14.97 9.90
N PRO A 13 0.39 -16.08 9.56
CA PRO A 13 0.96 -17.41 9.60
C PRO A 13 2.28 -17.53 8.83
N TYR A 14 3.06 -18.54 9.20
CA TYR A 14 4.32 -18.84 8.52
C TYR A 14 4.08 -19.07 7.02
N GLY A 15 4.86 -18.39 6.17
CA GLY A 15 4.77 -18.57 4.72
C GLY A 15 3.56 -17.92 4.05
N SER A 16 2.78 -17.10 4.77
CA SER A 16 1.68 -16.32 4.19
C SER A 16 2.13 -15.44 3.03
N ILE A 17 1.22 -15.21 2.09
CA ILE A 17 1.43 -14.53 0.81
C ILE A 17 0.98 -13.07 0.92
N ILE A 18 1.93 -12.15 0.74
CA ILE A 18 1.64 -10.71 0.64
C ILE A 18 1.61 -10.26 -0.82
N GLY A 19 0.49 -9.70 -1.24
CA GLY A 19 0.33 -9.06 -2.54
C GLY A 19 0.92 -7.65 -2.57
N THR A 20 2.06 -7.44 -3.22
CA THR A 20 2.61 -6.11 -3.49
C THR A 20 3.60 -6.12 -4.66
N SER A 21 3.44 -5.20 -5.61
CA SER A 21 4.44 -4.96 -6.67
C SER A 21 5.53 -3.93 -6.29
N SER A 22 5.53 -3.41 -5.06
CA SER A 22 6.54 -2.44 -4.62
C SER A 22 7.77 -3.16 -4.06
N VAL A 23 8.89 -3.09 -4.77
CA VAL A 23 10.18 -3.64 -4.30
C VAL A 23 10.62 -3.07 -2.96
N ARG A 24 10.33 -1.78 -2.71
CA ARG A 24 10.58 -1.11 -1.42
C ARG A 24 9.84 -1.80 -0.28
N ARG A 25 8.55 -2.09 -0.46
CA ARG A 25 7.75 -2.78 0.56
C ARG A 25 8.22 -4.22 0.73
N VAL A 26 8.54 -4.92 -0.37
CA VAL A 26 9.07 -6.29 -0.32
C VAL A 26 10.33 -6.35 0.55
N GLY A 27 11.32 -5.49 0.30
CA GLY A 27 12.57 -5.48 1.09
C GLY A 27 12.32 -5.22 2.58
N LEU A 28 11.48 -4.24 2.93
CA LEU A 28 11.18 -3.90 4.32
C LEU A 28 10.42 -5.01 5.06
N ILE A 29 9.43 -5.62 4.39
CA ILE A 29 8.70 -6.78 4.94
C ILE A 29 9.67 -7.94 5.16
N LYS A 30 10.49 -8.28 4.16
CA LYS A 30 11.42 -9.41 4.22
C LYS A 30 12.50 -9.22 5.28
N ASN A 31 12.87 -7.98 5.58
CA ASN A 31 13.77 -7.69 6.69
C ASN A 31 13.17 -8.02 8.07
N GLN A 32 11.85 -7.87 8.22
CA GLN A 32 11.14 -8.15 9.49
C GLN A 32 10.63 -9.59 9.57
N ARG A 33 10.16 -10.14 8.45
CA ARG A 33 9.53 -11.46 8.32
C ARG A 33 10.05 -12.16 7.05
N PRO A 34 11.27 -12.73 7.09
CA PRO A 34 11.89 -13.39 5.94
C PRO A 34 11.07 -14.56 5.38
N ASP A 35 10.26 -15.20 6.23
CA ASP A 35 9.42 -16.36 5.93
C ASP A 35 8.23 -16.04 5.01
N LEU A 36 7.70 -14.83 5.05
CA LEU A 36 6.50 -14.46 4.29
C LEU A 36 6.76 -14.42 2.79
N LYS A 37 5.90 -15.00 1.98
CA LYS A 37 6.02 -14.96 0.51
C LYS A 37 5.48 -13.63 -0.02
N THR A 38 6.01 -13.18 -1.16
CA THR A 38 5.51 -11.97 -1.84
C THR A 38 5.24 -12.25 -3.29
N VAL A 39 4.11 -11.76 -3.81
CA VAL A 39 3.73 -11.91 -5.22
C VAL A 39 3.45 -10.55 -5.85
N LEU A 40 3.70 -10.45 -7.17
CA LEU A 40 3.34 -9.27 -7.93
C LEU A 40 1.82 -9.08 -7.89
N PHE A 41 1.40 -7.89 -7.48
CA PHE A 41 -0.01 -7.60 -7.21
C PHE A 41 -0.37 -6.22 -7.77
N ARG A 42 -1.01 -6.25 -8.94
CA ARG A 42 -1.37 -5.09 -9.74
C ARG A 42 -2.89 -4.92 -9.83
N GLY A 43 -3.29 -3.70 -10.17
CA GLY A 43 -4.68 -3.22 -10.15
C GLY A 43 -4.77 -1.86 -9.47
N ASN A 44 -5.95 -1.23 -9.57
CA ASN A 44 -6.30 -0.08 -8.73
C ASN A 44 -6.65 -0.57 -7.31
N ILE A 45 -7.06 0.33 -6.41
CA ILE A 45 -7.40 -0.05 -5.03
C ILE A 45 -8.52 -1.09 -4.99
N ASN A 46 -9.62 -0.85 -5.71
CA ASN A 46 -10.80 -1.72 -5.67
C ASN A 46 -10.49 -3.13 -6.21
N THR A 47 -9.80 -3.24 -7.35
CA THR A 47 -9.46 -4.56 -7.90
C THR A 47 -8.47 -5.31 -7.02
N ARG A 48 -7.54 -4.62 -6.35
CA ARG A 48 -6.66 -5.27 -5.37
C ARG A 48 -7.40 -5.77 -4.14
N LEU A 49 -8.38 -5.01 -3.65
CA LEU A 49 -9.22 -5.44 -2.53
C LEU A 49 -10.10 -6.62 -2.91
N GLN A 50 -10.69 -6.60 -4.11
CA GLN A 50 -11.46 -7.74 -4.62
C GLN A 50 -10.61 -9.02 -4.70
N LYS A 51 -9.37 -8.94 -5.20
CA LYS A 51 -8.44 -10.08 -5.22
C LYS A 51 -8.08 -10.58 -3.80
N LEU A 52 -7.93 -9.67 -2.85
CA LEU A 52 -7.74 -10.03 -1.44
C LEU A 52 -8.99 -10.76 -0.89
N ASP A 53 -10.17 -10.25 -1.18
CA ASP A 53 -11.47 -10.84 -0.78
C ASP A 53 -11.68 -12.22 -1.40
N ASN A 54 -11.22 -12.40 -2.63
CA ASN A 54 -11.17 -13.69 -3.33
C ASN A 54 -10.07 -14.64 -2.82
N ARG A 55 -9.34 -14.28 -1.76
CA ARG A 55 -8.26 -15.08 -1.15
C ARG A 55 -7.10 -15.41 -2.10
N GLU A 56 -6.82 -14.56 -3.09
CA GLU A 56 -5.63 -14.72 -3.96
C GLU A 56 -4.31 -14.46 -3.19
N VAL A 57 -4.38 -13.70 -2.10
CA VAL A 57 -3.29 -13.40 -1.17
C VAL A 57 -3.84 -13.30 0.26
N ASP A 58 -2.99 -13.49 1.26
CA ASP A 58 -3.38 -13.41 2.67
C ASP A 58 -3.46 -11.95 3.17
N ALA A 59 -2.63 -11.08 2.60
CA ALA A 59 -2.62 -9.66 2.90
C ALA A 59 -2.13 -8.82 1.73
N THR A 60 -2.47 -7.53 1.73
CA THR A 60 -1.85 -6.53 0.86
C THR A 60 -1.48 -5.27 1.64
N ILE A 61 -0.58 -4.47 1.05
CA ILE A 61 -0.19 -3.17 1.61
C ILE A 61 -0.59 -2.08 0.62
N LEU A 62 -1.41 -1.14 1.09
CA LEU A 62 -1.84 0.05 0.38
C LEU A 62 -1.50 1.30 1.19
N ALA A 63 -1.39 2.44 0.51
CA ALA A 63 -1.14 3.71 1.19
C ALA A 63 -2.43 4.19 1.88
N VAL A 64 -2.33 4.58 3.15
CA VAL A 64 -3.47 5.12 3.94
C VAL A 64 -4.11 6.32 3.24
N ALA A 65 -3.32 7.21 2.66
CA ALA A 65 -3.84 8.37 1.92
C ALA A 65 -4.71 7.98 0.71
N GLY A 66 -4.39 6.85 0.05
CA GLY A 66 -5.21 6.33 -1.04
C GLY A 66 -6.56 5.82 -0.53
N LEU A 67 -6.54 5.00 0.52
CA LEU A 67 -7.75 4.45 1.15
C LEU A 67 -8.67 5.53 1.71
N ARG A 68 -8.11 6.55 2.39
CA ARG A 68 -8.89 7.67 2.92
C ARG A 68 -9.62 8.44 1.83
N ARG A 69 -8.96 8.71 0.70
CA ARG A 69 -9.58 9.43 -0.43
C ARG A 69 -10.76 8.70 -1.06
N VAL A 70 -10.79 7.37 -0.96
CA VAL A 70 -11.86 6.54 -1.54
C VAL A 70 -12.82 6.00 -0.47
N GLY A 71 -12.74 6.48 0.77
CA GLY A 71 -13.67 6.07 1.83
C GLY A 71 -13.49 4.64 2.35
N LEU A 72 -12.29 4.06 2.22
CA LEU A 72 -12.01 2.65 2.59
C LEU A 72 -11.03 2.53 3.77
N VAL A 73 -11.06 3.48 4.70
CA VAL A 73 -10.19 3.46 5.89
C VAL A 73 -10.50 2.32 6.85
N ASP A 74 -11.76 1.87 6.91
CA ASP A 74 -12.20 0.80 7.81
C ASP A 74 -11.67 -0.58 7.41
N ARG A 75 -11.11 -0.70 6.20
CA ARG A 75 -10.44 -1.92 5.74
C ARG A 75 -9.02 -2.06 6.30
N ILE A 76 -8.47 -1.04 6.94
CA ILE A 76 -7.08 -1.07 7.42
C ILE A 76 -6.99 -1.95 8.67
N THR A 77 -6.27 -3.07 8.58
CA THR A 77 -5.97 -3.92 9.75
C THR A 77 -4.80 -3.39 10.56
N GLN A 78 -3.72 -2.97 9.88
CA GLN A 78 -2.54 -2.37 10.54
C GLN A 78 -2.13 -1.07 9.86
N LYS A 79 -1.82 -0.03 10.65
CA LYS A 79 -1.04 1.13 10.18
C LYS A 79 0.42 0.91 10.58
N PHE A 80 1.33 0.97 9.61
CA PHE A 80 2.76 0.83 9.88
C PHE A 80 3.33 2.14 10.44
N THR A 81 4.25 2.04 11.38
CA THR A 81 5.03 3.19 11.85
C THR A 81 6.10 3.59 10.82
N LEU A 82 6.77 4.72 11.06
CA LEU A 82 7.84 5.20 10.17
C LEU A 82 9.08 4.29 10.21
N GLU A 83 9.30 3.63 11.35
CA GLU A 83 10.39 2.70 11.59
C GLU A 83 10.12 1.34 10.93
N GLU A 84 8.86 0.88 10.92
CA GLU A 84 8.48 -0.39 10.30
C GLU A 84 8.53 -0.30 8.76
N ILE A 85 7.76 0.61 8.18
CA ILE A 85 7.70 0.78 6.73
C ILE A 85 7.68 2.28 6.40
N PRO A 86 8.86 2.90 6.21
CA PRO A 86 8.92 4.30 5.80
C PRO A 86 8.14 4.51 4.50
N PRO A 87 7.47 5.66 4.31
CA PRO A 87 6.69 5.94 3.10
C PRO A 87 7.58 6.05 1.86
N ALA A 88 7.00 5.88 0.68
CA ALA A 88 7.68 6.31 -0.55
C ALA A 88 7.76 7.85 -0.57
N ILE A 89 8.75 8.41 -1.27
CA ILE A 89 8.87 9.86 -1.46
C ILE A 89 7.56 10.40 -2.05
N GLY A 90 7.02 11.47 -1.45
CA GLY A 90 5.76 12.07 -1.86
C GLY A 90 4.51 11.21 -1.61
N GLN A 91 4.59 10.09 -0.88
CA GLN A 91 3.42 9.26 -0.60
C GLN A 91 2.34 10.07 0.13
N GLY A 92 1.20 10.24 -0.52
CA GLY A 92 0.08 11.00 0.02
C GLY A 92 0.04 12.45 -0.43
N ALA A 93 1.07 12.98 -1.09
CA ALA A 93 0.98 14.26 -1.78
C ALA A 93 0.20 14.12 -3.11
N ILE A 94 -0.36 15.22 -3.59
CA ILE A 94 -0.88 15.36 -4.96
C ILE A 94 0.02 16.36 -5.66
N GLY A 95 0.69 15.93 -6.73
CA GLY A 95 1.45 16.81 -7.59
C GLY A 95 0.59 17.29 -8.76
N VAL A 96 0.59 18.59 -9.01
CA VAL A 96 -0.02 19.18 -10.20
C VAL A 96 1.13 19.60 -11.11
N GLN A 97 1.18 19.06 -12.33
CA GLN A 97 2.19 19.41 -13.33
C GLN A 97 1.55 20.25 -14.43
N CYS A 98 2.27 21.26 -14.92
CA CYS A 98 1.90 22.01 -16.09
C CYS A 98 3.10 22.29 -16.99
N ARG A 99 2.84 22.74 -18.21
CA ARG A 99 3.88 23.23 -19.13
C ARG A 99 4.53 24.47 -18.52
N CYS A 100 5.85 24.58 -18.57
CA CYS A 100 6.59 25.71 -17.99
C CYS A 100 6.17 27.06 -18.62
N GLN A 101 5.70 27.08 -19.88
CA GLN A 101 5.20 28.28 -20.54
C GLN A 101 3.76 28.68 -20.10
N ASN A 102 3.07 27.86 -19.30
CA ASN A 102 1.70 28.17 -18.87
C ASN A 102 1.71 29.09 -17.62
N VAL A 103 2.14 30.34 -17.83
CA VAL A 103 2.27 31.37 -16.79
C VAL A 103 0.94 31.65 -16.07
N LYS A 104 -0.19 31.51 -16.77
CA LYS A 104 -1.53 31.71 -16.18
C LYS A 104 -1.86 30.69 -15.10
N LEU A 105 -1.45 29.44 -15.29
CA LEU A 105 -1.65 28.40 -14.28
C LEU A 105 -0.65 28.54 -13.11
N MET A 106 0.61 28.91 -13.41
CA MET A 106 1.67 29.11 -12.41
C MET A 106 1.40 30.26 -11.44
N LYS A 107 0.55 31.23 -11.80
CA LYS A 107 0.16 32.35 -10.91
C LYS A 107 -1.05 32.04 -10.01
N LYS A 108 -1.75 30.93 -10.27
CA LYS A 108 -2.99 30.57 -9.57
C LYS A 108 -2.77 29.68 -8.33
N TYR A 109 -1.61 29.04 -8.26
CA TYR A 109 -1.14 28.22 -7.15
C TYR A 109 0.22 28.74 -6.70
#